data_AF-A0A3A0F896-F1
#
_entry.id   AF-A0A3A0F896-F1
#
_cell.length_a   1.000
_cell.length_b   1.000
_cell.length_c   1.000
_cell.angle_alpha   90.00
_cell.angle_beta   90.00
_cell.angle_gamma   90.00
#
_symmetry.space_group_name_H-M   'P 1'
#
loop_
_entity.id
_entity.type
_entity.pdbx_description
1 polymer ?
#
loop_
_entity_poly.entity_id
_entity_poly.type
_entity_poly.pdbx_seq_one_letter_code
_entity_poly.pdbx_strand_id
1 'polypeptide(L)'
;MPVSVPRLAGLFVVLAAVMAFAAIFSDAPAYRQIPPGTGVIKFSFNHSADRAKECRRRTPEELAKLPPNMRRPVECPRGRRGIVAELTIDEKTVFSGEIPPSGFAKDGPSQIYRRFVVKVGSHTVTARLRDTPRTEGFDHERTEAVTVVPGQSLALDFRPEHGGFVWR
;
A
#
# COMPACT_ATOMS: atom_id res chain seq x y z
N MET A 1 43.31 39.79 29.94
CA MET A 1 42.30 40.77 30.35
C MET A 1 41.33 40.07 31.30
N PRO A 2 41.13 40.53 32.55
CA PRO A 2 40.17 39.92 33.46
C PRO A 2 38.75 40.13 32.90
N VAL A 3 37.96 39.06 32.84
CA VAL A 3 36.57 39.11 32.36
C VAL A 3 35.73 39.83 33.41
N SER A 4 34.98 40.86 33.00
CA SER A 4 34.12 41.60 33.93
C SER A 4 32.91 40.76 34.36
N VAL A 5 32.57 40.80 35.65
CA VAL A 5 31.37 40.15 36.23
C VAL A 5 30.09 40.38 35.41
N PRO A 6 29.75 41.60 34.94
CA PRO A 6 28.55 41.82 34.12
C PRO A 6 28.59 41.08 32.77
N ARG A 7 29.78 40.90 32.19
CA ARG A 7 29.95 40.13 30.94
C ARG A 7 29.73 38.64 31.17
N LEU A 8 30.18 38.11 32.31
CA LEU A 8 29.95 36.72 32.70
C LEU A 8 28.47 36.46 32.97
N ALA A 9 27.80 37.38 33.67
CA ALA A 9 26.36 37.31 33.93
C ALA A 9 25.55 37.34 32.62
N GLY A 10 25.88 38.25 31.69
CA GLY A 10 25.24 38.31 30.38
C GLY A 10 25.43 37.03 29.56
N LEU A 11 26.65 36.47 29.54
CA LEU A 11 26.92 35.20 28.86
C LEU A 11 26.13 34.04 29.46
N PHE A 12 26.04 33.97 30.79
CA PHE A 12 25.26 32.97 31.48
C PHE A 12 23.77 33.06 31.12
N VAL A 13 23.20 34.28 31.11
CA VAL A 13 21.79 34.50 30.73
C VAL A 13 21.52 34.04 29.30
N VAL A 14 22.39 34.39 28.34
CA VAL A 14 22.22 33.99 26.94
C VAL A 14 22.32 32.47 26.79
N LEU A 15 23.33 31.84 27.40
CA LEU A 15 23.49 30.39 27.36
C LEU A 15 22.31 29.67 28.01
N ALA A 16 21.83 30.15 29.16
CA ALA A 16 20.66 29.59 29.83
C ALA A 16 19.40 29.70 28.96
N ALA A 17 19.18 30.84 28.30
CA ALA A 17 18.05 31.04 27.40
C ALA A 17 18.09 30.10 26.19
N VAL A 18 19.27 29.96 25.55
CA VAL A 18 19.46 29.04 24.42
C VAL A 18 19.25 27.59 24.85
N MET A 19 19.82 27.18 25.98
CA MET A 19 19.66 25.83 26.51
C MET A 19 18.22 25.53 26.90
N ALA A 20 17.51 26.49 27.50
CA ALA A 20 16.09 26.34 27.84
C ALA A 20 15.24 26.21 26.57
N PHE A 21 15.49 27.03 25.55
CA PHE A 21 14.78 26.94 24.27
C PHE A 21 15.03 25.58 23.60
N ALA A 22 16.29 25.14 23.52
CA ALA A 22 16.64 23.84 22.97
C ALA A 22 15.98 22.69 23.75
N ALA A 23 15.94 22.77 25.08
CA ALA A 23 15.31 21.76 25.93
C ALA A 23 13.78 21.71 25.78
N ILE A 24 13.12 22.86 25.58
CA ILE A 24 11.67 22.91 25.35
C ILE A 24 11.32 22.31 24.00
N PHE A 25 12.06 22.67 22.95
CA PHE A 25 11.74 22.28 21.57
C PHE A 25 12.44 20.99 21.10
N SER A 26 13.24 20.34 21.95
CA SER A 26 13.86 19.05 21.61
C SER A 26 12.83 17.91 21.55
N ASP A 27 11.73 18.00 22.31
CA ASP A 27 10.69 16.96 22.39
C ASP A 27 9.25 17.52 22.32
N ALA A 28 9.07 18.85 22.36
CA ALA A 28 7.76 19.49 22.26
C ALA A 28 7.59 20.34 20.98
N PRO A 29 6.39 20.34 20.36
CA PRO A 29 5.25 19.47 20.70
C PRO A 29 5.51 18.02 20.24
N ALA A 30 5.02 17.06 21.03
CA ALA A 30 5.15 15.64 20.70
C ALA A 30 4.46 15.34 19.36
N TYR A 31 5.25 15.00 18.34
CA TYR A 31 4.73 14.59 17.05
C TYR A 31 4.15 13.18 17.15
N ARG A 32 2.89 13.01 16.69
CA ARG A 32 2.24 11.71 16.60
C ARG A 32 1.85 11.42 15.16
N GLN A 33 2.37 10.32 14.62
CA GLN A 33 2.01 9.87 13.27
C GLN A 33 0.58 9.35 13.19
N ILE A 34 0.02 8.87 14.31
CA ILE A 34 -1.34 8.35 14.43
C ILE A 34 -2.07 9.18 15.49
N PRO A 35 -3.26 9.74 15.18
CA PRO A 35 -4.02 10.52 16.14
C PRO A 35 -4.33 9.74 17.43
N PRO A 36 -4.41 10.41 18.60
CA PRO A 36 -4.79 9.76 19.85
C PRO A 36 -6.15 9.06 19.74
N GLY A 37 -6.28 7.86 20.32
CA GLY A 37 -7.53 7.10 20.30
C GLY A 37 -7.89 6.51 18.93
N THR A 38 -6.92 6.46 18.00
CA THR A 38 -7.08 5.84 16.68
C THR A 38 -5.98 4.82 16.40
N GLY A 39 -6.23 3.94 15.45
CA GLY A 39 -5.22 3.11 14.79
C GLY A 39 -5.31 3.23 13.28
N VAL A 40 -4.46 2.49 12.57
CA VAL A 40 -4.40 2.50 11.11
C VAL A 40 -4.53 1.09 10.57
N ILE A 41 -5.47 0.88 9.65
CA ILE A 41 -5.55 -0.30 8.81
C ILE A 41 -4.94 0.07 7.45
N LYS A 42 -3.90 -0.64 7.04
CA LYS A 42 -3.25 -0.50 5.75
C LYS A 42 -3.79 -1.59 4.82
N PHE A 43 -4.19 -1.19 3.63
CA PHE A 43 -4.54 -2.11 2.55
C PHE A 43 -3.45 -2.01 1.50
N SER A 44 -2.65 -3.06 1.40
CA SER A 44 -1.47 -3.02 0.55
C SER A 44 -1.12 -4.38 0.00
N PHE A 45 -0.97 -4.49 -1.31
CA PHE A 45 -0.48 -5.71 -1.92
C PHE A 45 0.32 -5.42 -3.18
N ASN A 46 1.10 -6.42 -3.58
CA ASN A 46 1.83 -6.46 -4.83
C ASN A 46 1.52 -7.80 -5.50
N HIS A 47 0.51 -7.80 -6.38
CA HIS A 47 -0.02 -9.03 -6.97
C HIS A 47 -0.19 -8.89 -8.48
N SER A 48 0.03 -9.97 -9.20
CA SER A 48 -0.12 -10.00 -10.66
C SER A 48 -1.43 -10.64 -11.05
N ALA A 49 -2.27 -9.90 -11.76
CA ALA A 49 -3.46 -10.47 -12.39
C ALA A 49 -3.11 -11.45 -13.51
N ASP A 50 -4.14 -12.16 -13.97
CA ASP A 50 -4.11 -12.95 -15.19
C ASP A 50 -3.72 -12.11 -16.42
N ARG A 51 -3.39 -12.84 -17.49
CA ARG A 51 -2.98 -12.25 -18.77
C ARG A 51 -4.08 -11.36 -19.35
N ALA A 52 -3.66 -10.27 -19.98
CA ALA A 52 -4.55 -9.30 -20.63
C ALA A 52 -5.45 -9.92 -21.70
N LYS A 53 -4.97 -10.96 -22.40
CA LYS A 53 -5.77 -11.79 -23.30
C LYS A 53 -5.28 -13.24 -23.22
N GLU A 54 -6.13 -14.15 -23.65
CA GLU A 54 -5.77 -15.56 -23.78
C GLU A 54 -4.70 -15.75 -24.87
N CYS A 55 -3.96 -16.86 -24.76
CA CYS A 55 -2.99 -17.24 -25.77
C CYS A 55 -3.72 -17.71 -27.03
N ARG A 56 -3.47 -17.06 -28.17
CA ARG A 56 -4.05 -17.47 -29.46
C ARG A 56 -3.04 -18.23 -30.30
N ARG A 57 -3.52 -19.21 -31.07
CA ARG A 57 -2.73 -19.81 -32.15
C ARG A 57 -2.72 -18.88 -33.35
N ARG A 58 -1.54 -18.70 -33.95
CA ARG A 58 -1.39 -17.95 -35.19
C ARG A 58 -1.71 -18.85 -36.37
N THR A 59 -2.35 -18.28 -37.38
CA THR A 59 -2.67 -18.96 -38.64
C THR A 59 -1.40 -19.16 -39.48
N PRO A 60 -1.37 -20.14 -40.40
CA PRO A 60 -0.25 -20.36 -41.32
C PRO A 60 0.12 -19.11 -42.14
N GLU A 61 -0.89 -18.32 -42.53
CA GLU A 61 -0.72 -17.08 -43.31
C GLU A 61 -0.04 -15.98 -42.47
N GLU A 62 -0.39 -15.87 -41.18
CA GLU A 62 0.29 -14.96 -40.25
C GLU A 62 1.73 -15.40 -39.97
N LEU A 63 1.99 -16.72 -39.88
CA LEU A 63 3.34 -17.25 -39.69
C LEU A 63 4.21 -17.04 -40.93
N ALA A 64 3.66 -17.18 -42.12
CA ALA A 64 4.38 -16.96 -43.37
C ALA A 64 4.89 -15.50 -43.48
N LYS A 65 4.11 -14.54 -42.97
CA LYS A 65 4.49 -13.11 -42.91
C LYS A 65 5.64 -12.82 -41.93
N LEU A 66 5.94 -13.73 -41.02
CA LEU A 66 7.03 -13.57 -40.06
C LEU A 66 8.35 -14.15 -40.59
N PRO A 67 9.50 -13.54 -40.25
CA PRO A 67 10.82 -14.10 -40.52
C PRO A 67 10.95 -15.52 -39.97
N PRO A 68 11.69 -16.44 -40.63
CA PRO A 68 11.77 -17.85 -40.25
C PRO A 68 12.11 -18.10 -38.77
N ASN A 69 12.99 -17.28 -38.18
CA ASN A 69 13.40 -17.36 -36.77
C ASN A 69 12.35 -16.82 -35.76
N MET A 70 11.29 -16.17 -36.24
CA MET A 70 10.25 -15.54 -35.41
C MET A 70 8.86 -16.20 -35.57
N ARG A 71 8.76 -17.30 -36.32
CA ARG A 71 7.51 -18.06 -36.57
C ARG A 71 7.05 -18.87 -35.35
N ARG A 72 6.66 -18.17 -34.29
CA ARG A 72 6.11 -18.78 -33.07
C ARG A 72 4.63 -19.09 -33.29
N PRO A 73 4.18 -20.36 -33.19
CA PRO A 73 2.80 -20.77 -33.49
C PRO A 73 1.78 -20.30 -32.45
N VAL A 74 2.23 -19.95 -31.24
CA VAL A 74 1.37 -19.44 -30.16
C VAL A 74 1.82 -18.03 -29.79
N GLU A 75 0.84 -17.13 -29.71
CA GLU A 75 1.02 -15.76 -29.27
C GLU A 75 0.29 -15.55 -27.95
N CYS A 76 1.08 -15.36 -26.88
CA CYS A 76 0.58 -14.95 -25.57
C CYS A 76 0.98 -13.48 -25.35
N PRO A 77 0.02 -12.57 -25.14
CA PRO A 77 0.37 -11.20 -24.80
C PRO A 77 1.07 -11.17 -23.45
N ARG A 78 2.11 -10.34 -23.39
CA ARG A 78 2.91 -10.12 -22.18
C ARG A 78 2.17 -9.27 -21.13
N GLY A 79 1.25 -8.41 -21.57
CA GLY A 79 0.50 -7.52 -20.70
C GLY A 79 -0.43 -8.28 -19.76
N ARG A 80 -0.69 -7.69 -18.60
CA ARG A 80 -1.59 -8.17 -17.57
C ARG A 80 -2.86 -7.33 -17.51
N ARG A 81 -3.89 -7.85 -16.87
CA ARG A 81 -5.12 -7.11 -16.55
C ARG A 81 -4.91 -6.24 -15.32
N GLY A 82 -5.80 -5.28 -15.12
CA GLY A 82 -5.93 -4.63 -13.82
C GLY A 82 -6.56 -5.58 -12.80
N ILE A 83 -6.23 -5.38 -11.53
CA ILE A 83 -6.88 -6.08 -10.41
C ILE A 83 -8.03 -5.21 -9.95
N VAL A 84 -9.23 -5.76 -9.83
CA VAL A 84 -10.33 -5.06 -9.16
C VAL A 84 -10.29 -5.45 -7.69
N ALA A 85 -10.19 -4.46 -6.80
CA ALA A 85 -10.14 -4.72 -5.36
C ALA A 85 -11.12 -3.82 -4.62
N GLU A 86 -11.65 -4.36 -3.52
CA GLU A 86 -12.58 -3.67 -2.63
C GLU A 86 -12.18 -3.91 -1.18
N LEU A 87 -12.30 -2.87 -0.36
CA LEU A 87 -12.11 -2.93 1.07
C LEU A 87 -13.29 -2.26 1.77
N THR A 88 -13.88 -3.00 2.68
CA THR A 88 -15.00 -2.57 3.53
C THR A 88 -14.59 -2.70 4.98
N ILE A 89 -14.82 -1.65 5.77
CA ILE A 89 -14.58 -1.60 7.21
C ILE A 89 -15.89 -1.19 7.87
N ASP A 90 -16.40 -2.02 8.78
CA ASP A 90 -17.68 -1.82 9.48
C ASP A 90 -18.82 -1.52 8.50
N GLU A 91 -18.98 -2.40 7.50
CA GLU A 91 -20.00 -2.31 6.43
C GLU A 91 -19.85 -1.11 5.48
N LYS A 92 -18.90 -0.20 5.75
CA LYS A 92 -18.60 0.93 4.87
C LYS A 92 -17.48 0.59 3.90
N THR A 93 -17.77 0.63 2.60
CA THR A 93 -16.73 0.51 1.56
C THR A 93 -15.82 1.73 1.61
N VAL A 94 -14.57 1.52 2.06
CA VAL A 94 -13.54 2.55 2.16
C VAL A 94 -12.65 2.60 0.92
N PHE A 95 -12.64 1.54 0.13
CA PHE A 95 -11.97 1.49 -1.17
C PHE A 95 -12.70 0.56 -2.12
N SER A 96 -12.87 1.01 -3.37
CA SER A 96 -13.32 0.17 -4.48
C SER A 96 -12.72 0.73 -5.77
N GLY A 97 -12.06 -0.11 -6.56
CA GLY A 97 -11.50 0.34 -7.83
C GLY A 97 -10.64 -0.70 -8.54
N GLU A 98 -10.29 -0.39 -9.78
CA GLU A 98 -9.35 -1.16 -10.58
C GLU A 98 -7.92 -0.61 -10.44
N ILE A 99 -6.97 -1.49 -10.14
CA ILE A 99 -5.54 -1.20 -10.02
C ILE A 99 -4.84 -1.68 -11.30
N PRO A 100 -4.37 -0.77 -12.17
CA PRO A 100 -3.71 -1.17 -13.41
C PRO A 100 -2.36 -1.86 -13.13
N PRO A 101 -1.90 -2.73 -14.05
CA PRO A 101 -0.59 -3.35 -13.95
C PRO A 101 0.51 -2.29 -14.09
N SER A 102 1.63 -2.51 -13.42
CA SER A 102 2.81 -1.64 -13.50
C SER A 102 3.66 -1.91 -14.75
N GLY A 103 4.63 -1.03 -14.98
CA GLY A 103 5.60 -1.12 -16.07
C GLY A 103 5.11 -0.52 -17.38
N PHE A 104 6.06 -0.08 -18.22
CA PHE A 104 5.77 0.54 -19.52
C PHE A 104 5.00 -0.40 -20.45
N ALA A 105 5.32 -1.70 -20.41
CA ALA A 105 4.66 -2.74 -21.19
C ALA A 105 3.43 -3.35 -20.50
N LYS A 106 3.01 -2.82 -19.34
CA LYS A 106 1.86 -3.31 -18.55
C LYS A 106 1.95 -4.79 -18.18
N ASP A 107 3.16 -5.30 -18.00
CA ASP A 107 3.47 -6.71 -17.70
C ASP A 107 3.89 -6.94 -16.25
N GLY A 108 4.06 -5.86 -15.49
CA GLY A 108 4.36 -5.87 -14.07
C GLY A 108 3.13 -6.13 -13.20
N PRO A 109 3.34 -6.38 -11.90
CA PRO A 109 2.24 -6.58 -10.95
C PRO A 109 1.45 -5.29 -10.72
N SER A 110 0.19 -5.44 -10.32
CA SER A 110 -0.62 -4.36 -9.79
C SER A 110 -0.28 -4.16 -8.32
N GLN A 111 -0.10 -2.90 -7.93
CA GLN A 111 0.34 -2.52 -6.59
C GLN A 111 -0.57 -1.45 -6.01
N ILE A 112 -0.91 -1.60 -4.73
CA ILE A 112 -1.65 -0.59 -4.00
C ILE A 112 -1.08 -0.43 -2.60
N TYR A 113 -1.15 0.79 -2.08
CA TYR A 113 -0.91 1.09 -0.68
C TYR A 113 -1.87 2.20 -0.25
N ARG A 114 -2.84 1.86 0.60
CA ARG A 114 -3.80 2.80 1.17
C ARG A 114 -3.82 2.67 2.69
N ARG A 115 -4.01 3.80 3.37
CA ARG A 115 -4.05 3.90 4.82
C ARG A 115 -5.42 4.41 5.25
N PHE A 116 -6.08 3.70 6.14
CA PHE A 116 -7.37 4.07 6.71
C PHE A 116 -7.21 4.25 8.21
N VAL A 117 -7.47 5.45 8.71
CA VAL A 117 -7.48 5.73 10.14
C VAL A 117 -8.83 5.29 10.69
N VAL A 118 -8.81 4.43 11.69
CA VAL A 118 -10.00 3.88 12.35
C VAL A 118 -9.96 4.19 13.83
N LYS A 119 -11.13 4.26 14.47
CA LYS A 119 -11.20 4.38 15.93
C LYS A 119 -10.58 3.14 16.58
N VAL A 120 -10.25 3.22 17.87
CA VAL A 120 -9.87 2.02 18.62
C VAL A 120 -11.10 1.19 18.92
N GLY A 121 -10.96 -0.14 18.87
CA GLY A 121 -12.07 -1.08 19.07
C GLY A 121 -12.05 -2.24 18.10
N SER A 122 -13.14 -3.03 18.11
CA SER A 122 -13.35 -4.14 17.19
C SER A 122 -13.92 -3.63 15.88
N HIS A 123 -13.32 -4.02 14.77
CA HIS A 123 -13.73 -3.67 13.41
C HIS A 123 -13.94 -4.92 12.58
N THR A 124 -15.01 -4.95 11.78
CA THR A 124 -15.20 -6.02 10.79
C THR A 124 -14.63 -5.56 9.46
N VAL A 125 -13.60 -6.25 8.99
CA VAL A 125 -12.89 -5.91 7.75
C VAL A 125 -13.19 -6.98 6.72
N THR A 126 -13.72 -6.56 5.57
CA THR A 126 -13.93 -7.41 4.40
C THR A 126 -13.06 -6.90 3.26
N ALA A 127 -12.14 -7.74 2.79
CA ALA A 127 -11.31 -7.46 1.62
C ALA A 127 -11.67 -8.42 0.49
N ARG A 128 -11.77 -7.88 -0.71
CA ARG A 128 -12.15 -8.62 -1.92
C ARG A 128 -11.20 -8.26 -3.05
N LEU A 129 -10.88 -9.26 -3.86
CA LEU A 129 -9.95 -9.11 -4.99
C LEU A 129 -10.40 -9.97 -6.16
N ARG A 130 -10.36 -9.40 -7.35
CA ARG A 130 -10.57 -10.07 -8.64
C ARG A 130 -9.34 -9.88 -9.53
N ASP A 131 -8.69 -10.99 -9.85
CA ASP A 131 -7.49 -11.10 -10.67
C ASP A 131 -7.69 -11.91 -11.96
N THR A 132 -8.88 -12.48 -12.17
CA THR A 132 -9.27 -13.24 -13.37
C THR A 132 -10.04 -12.37 -14.39
N PRO A 133 -10.29 -12.84 -15.63
CA PRO A 133 -11.10 -12.13 -16.63
C PRO A 133 -12.60 -12.02 -16.30
N ARG A 134 -13.07 -12.46 -15.12
CA ARG A 134 -14.46 -12.36 -14.71
C ARG A 134 -14.94 -10.89 -14.71
N THR A 135 -16.18 -10.66 -15.12
CA THR A 135 -16.81 -9.33 -15.08
C THR A 135 -17.59 -9.09 -13.79
N GLU A 136 -17.99 -10.15 -13.09
CA GLU A 136 -18.79 -10.13 -11.87
C GLU A 136 -18.15 -10.97 -10.77
N GLY A 137 -18.49 -10.64 -9.51
CA GLY A 137 -17.95 -11.28 -8.32
C GLY A 137 -16.47 -10.99 -8.06
N PHE A 138 -15.90 -11.71 -7.10
CA PHE A 138 -14.50 -11.64 -6.69
C PHE A 138 -13.88 -13.04 -6.67
N ASP A 139 -12.59 -13.12 -6.97
CA ASP A 139 -11.82 -14.36 -6.96
C ASP A 139 -11.43 -14.75 -5.52
N HIS A 140 -11.13 -13.74 -4.70
CA HIS A 140 -10.69 -13.89 -3.33
C HIS A 140 -11.50 -12.95 -2.44
N GLU A 141 -11.98 -13.47 -1.32
CA GLU A 141 -12.70 -12.71 -0.31
C GLU A 141 -12.29 -13.21 1.07
N ARG A 142 -12.04 -12.27 2.00
CA ARG A 142 -11.81 -12.56 3.40
C ARG A 142 -12.54 -11.52 4.24
N THR A 143 -13.36 -12.01 5.17
CA THR A 143 -13.99 -11.21 6.22
C THR A 143 -13.45 -11.63 7.57
N GLU A 144 -12.98 -10.67 8.37
CA GLU A 144 -12.41 -10.95 9.68
C GLU A 144 -12.65 -9.79 10.63
N ALA A 145 -12.92 -10.12 11.90
CA ALA A 145 -12.98 -9.13 12.98
C ALA A 145 -11.58 -8.89 13.54
N VAL A 146 -11.13 -7.64 13.55
CA VAL A 146 -9.83 -7.23 14.10
C VAL A 146 -10.01 -6.23 15.22
N THR A 147 -9.24 -6.39 16.29
CA THR A 147 -9.21 -5.42 17.39
C THR A 147 -8.06 -4.46 17.20
N VAL A 148 -8.36 -3.17 17.09
CA VAL A 148 -7.39 -2.08 16.90
C VAL A 148 -7.14 -1.37 18.21
N VAL A 149 -5.89 -1.37 18.67
CA VAL A 149 -5.45 -0.66 19.88
C VAL A 149 -4.87 0.73 19.54
N PRO A 150 -4.79 1.68 20.50
CA PRO A 150 -4.29 3.03 20.24
C PRO A 150 -2.88 3.03 19.63
N GLY A 151 -2.71 3.75 18.51
CA GLY A 151 -1.43 3.84 17.82
C GLY A 151 -1.04 2.58 17.03
N GLN A 152 -1.90 1.56 16.97
CA GLN A 152 -1.61 0.33 16.22
C GLN A 152 -1.64 0.58 14.71
N SER A 153 -0.79 -0.15 13.99
CA SER A 153 -0.73 -0.12 12.53
C SER A 153 -0.83 -1.55 12.01
N LEU A 154 -2.01 -1.96 11.57
CA LEU A 154 -2.27 -3.28 11.00
C LEU A 154 -2.13 -3.22 9.49
N ALA A 155 -1.45 -4.20 8.89
CA ALA A 155 -1.36 -4.31 7.45
C ALA A 155 -2.11 -5.53 6.93
N LEU A 156 -3.09 -5.30 6.07
CA LEU A 156 -3.74 -6.33 5.28
C LEU A 156 -3.04 -6.44 3.93
N ASP A 157 -2.32 -7.55 3.75
CA ASP A 157 -1.66 -7.92 2.50
C ASP A 157 -2.41 -9.02 1.79
N PHE A 158 -2.13 -9.21 0.50
CA PHE A 158 -2.65 -10.31 -0.31
C PHE A 158 -1.50 -11.21 -0.75
N ARG A 159 -1.55 -12.47 -0.32
CA ARG A 159 -0.60 -13.52 -0.71
C ARG A 159 -1.35 -14.78 -1.15
N PRO A 160 -1.42 -15.07 -2.47
CA PRO A 160 -2.10 -16.27 -2.95
C PRO A 160 -1.49 -17.55 -2.38
N GLU A 161 -0.16 -17.56 -2.18
CA GLU A 161 0.60 -18.67 -1.57
C GLU A 161 0.13 -19.05 -0.15
N HIS A 162 -0.47 -18.10 0.57
CA HIS A 162 -0.94 -18.27 1.97
C HIS A 162 -2.46 -18.31 2.07
N GLY A 163 -3.17 -18.56 0.97
CA GLY A 163 -4.63 -18.61 0.94
C GLY A 163 -5.30 -17.24 0.81
N GLY A 164 -4.60 -16.22 0.32
CA GLY A 164 -5.16 -14.91 -0.01
C GLY A 164 -4.79 -13.81 0.98
N PHE A 165 -5.79 -13.11 1.51
CA PHE A 165 -5.55 -11.97 2.40
C PHE A 165 -4.95 -12.40 3.74
N VAL A 166 -3.93 -11.70 4.23
CA VAL A 166 -3.22 -11.99 5.48
C VAL A 166 -2.90 -10.71 6.25
N TRP A 167 -3.03 -10.76 7.58
CA TRP A 167 -2.64 -9.68 8.47
C TRP A 167 -1.15 -9.74 8.83
N ARG A 168 -0.50 -8.58 8.89
CA ARG A 168 0.87 -8.37 9.36
C ARG A 168 0.97 -7.18 10.30
#